data_AF-A0A920KBY7-F1
#
_entry.id   AF-A0A920KBY7-F1
#
_cell.length_a   1.000
_cell.length_b   1.000
_cell.length_c   1.000
_cell.angle_alpha   90.00
_cell.angle_beta   90.00
_cell.angle_gamma   90.00
#
_symmetry.space_group_name_H-M   'P 1'
#
loop_
_entity.id
_entity.type
_entity.pdbx_description
1 polymer ?
#
loop_
_entity_poly.entity_id
_entity_poly.type
_entity_poly.pdbx_seq_one_letter_code
_entity_poly.pdbx_strand_id
1 'polypeptide(L)' 'MYLLGHGLIGSFSAYKSGHHLNNMLLMELLNNQDAWEEVTIEDTSKSPIFYASPEPIVTEN' A
#
# COMPACT_ATOMS: atom_id res chain seq x y z
N MET A 1 -3.10 -3.01 7.78
CA MET A 1 -2.07 -2.48 6.85
C MET A 1 -2.65 -1.62 5.73
N TYR A 2 -3.94 -1.72 5.36
CA TYR A 2 -4.61 -0.79 4.42
C TYR A 2 -4.95 0.60 5.00
N LEU A 3 -4.47 0.92 6.21
CA LEU A 3 -4.87 2.13 6.93
C LEU A 3 -4.15 3.40 6.45
N LEU A 4 -3.12 3.27 5.61
CA LEU A 4 -2.40 4.42 5.06
C LEU A 4 -3.16 5.11 3.92
N GLY A 5 -4.16 4.47 3.30
CA GLY A 5 -4.88 5.03 2.15
C GLY A 5 -4.11 5.02 0.82
N HIS A 6 -2.81 4.71 0.84
CA HIS A 6 -1.94 4.59 -0.33
C HIS A 6 -1.42 3.15 -0.50
N GLY A 7 -1.09 2.77 -1.73
CA GLY A 7 -0.36 1.53 -2.00
C GLY A 7 1.07 1.62 -1.45
N LEU A 8 1.56 0.56 -0.81
CA LEU A 8 2.91 0.52 -0.25
C LEU A 8 3.86 -0.20 -1.21
N ILE A 9 4.87 0.51 -1.71
CA ILE A 9 6.02 -0.09 -2.38
C ILE A 9 7.10 -0.30 -1.32
N GLY A 10 7.32 -1.54 -0.92
CA GLY A 10 8.28 -1.87 0.13
C GLY A 10 8.17 -3.32 0.59
N SER A 11 8.94 -3.67 1.62
CA SER A 11 8.87 -4.99 2.25
C SER A 11 8.34 -4.87 3.67
N PHE A 12 7.43 -5.76 4.04
CA PHE A 12 6.89 -5.85 5.39
C PHE A 12 7.10 -7.26 5.92
N SER A 13 7.67 -7.35 7.13
CA SER A 13 7.86 -8.61 7.86
C SER A 13 7.30 -8.47 9.26
N ALA A 14 6.52 -9.46 9.70
CA ALA A 14 5.91 -9.47 11.01
C ALA A 14 5.99 -10.86 11.63
N TYR A 15 6.40 -10.93 12.90
CA TYR A 15 6.45 -12.17 13.67
C TYR A 15 5.52 -12.06 14.88
N LYS A 16 4.49 -12.91 14.94
CA LYS A 16 3.43 -12.88 15.98
C LYS A 16 2.80 -11.49 16.19
N SER A 17 2.78 -10.66 15.14
CA SER A 17 2.23 -9.31 15.21
C SER A 17 0.70 -9.32 15.19
N GLY A 18 0.07 -8.50 16.03
CA GLY A 18 -1.37 -8.23 16.02
C GLY A 18 -1.69 -6.82 15.51
N HIS A 19 -2.98 -6.47 15.48
CA HIS A 19 -3.45 -5.15 15.03
C HIS A 19 -2.73 -3.99 15.71
N HIS A 20 -2.47 -4.11 17.01
CA HIS A 20 -1.78 -3.09 17.78
C HIS A 20 -0.34 -2.83 17.29
N LEU A 21 0.47 -3.88 17.13
CA LEU A 21 1.85 -3.74 16.64
C LEU A 21 1.89 -3.17 15.21
N ASN A 22 0.97 -3.63 14.34
CA ASN A 22 0.91 -3.11 12.97
C ASN A 22 0.55 -1.61 12.97
N ASN A 23 -0.35 -1.16 13.83
CA ASN A 23 -0.68 0.26 13.94
C ASN A 23 0.50 1.07 14.48
N MET A 24 1.23 0.57 15.47
CA MET A 24 2.45 1.24 15.96
C MET A 24 3.49 1.40 14.85
N LEU A 25 3.73 0.34 14.06
CA LEU A 25 4.64 0.41 12.92
C LEU A 25 4.21 1.49 11.90
N LEU A 26 2.91 1.53 11.58
CA LEU A 26 2.39 2.52 10.63
C LEU A 26 2.54 3.96 11.16
N MET A 27 2.28 4.17 12.45
CA MET A 27 2.46 5.48 13.08
C MET A 27 3.93 5.91 13.10
N GLU A 28 4.84 4.99 13.40
CA GLU A 28 6.28 5.28 13.36
C GLU A 28 6.76 5.64 11.95
N LEU A 29 6.30 4.90 10.93
CA LEU A 29 6.60 5.19 9.54
C LEU A 29 6.13 6.61 9.16
N LEU A 30 4.89 6.97 9.53
CA LEU A 30 4.35 8.30 9.24
C LEU A 30 5.09 9.43 9.96
N ASN A 31 5.52 9.20 11.20
CA ASN A 31 6.26 10.19 11.99
C ASN A 31 7.68 10.40 11.48
N ASN A 32 8.27 9.39 10.85
CA ASN A 32 9.62 9.47 10.28
C ASN A 32 9.56 9.77 8.78
N GLN A 33 9.39 11.05 8.42
CA GLN A 33 9.25 11.50 7.04
C GLN A 33 10.47 11.19 6.17
N ASP A 34 11.67 11.04 6.75
CA ASP A 34 12.88 10.66 6.01
C ASP A 34 12.92 9.17 5.65
N ALA A 35 12.02 8.35 6.23
CA ALA A 35 11.95 6.91 6.01
C ALA A 35 11.05 6.50 4.83
N TRP A 36 10.33 7.45 4.21
CA TRP A 36 9.46 7.17 3.06
C TRP A 36 9.33 8.38 2.14
N GLU A 37 8.88 8.13 0.91
CA GLU A 37 8.52 9.17 -0.05
C GLU A 37 7.18 8.82 -0.71
N GLU A 38 6.42 9.85 -1.09
CA GLU A 38 5.24 9.68 -1.92
C GLU A 38 5.64 9.74 -3.40
N VAL A 39 5.27 8.70 -4.16
CA VAL A 39 5.56 8.62 -5.59
C VAL A 39 4.27 8.40 -6.39
N THR A 40 4.13 9.17 -7.46
CA THR A 40 3.08 8.98 -8.47
C THR A 40 3.71 8.42 -9.73
N ILE A 41 3.30 7.22 -10.12
CA ILE A 41 3.76 6.58 -11.36
C ILE A 41 2.71 6.80 -12.43
N GLU A 42 2.96 7.76 -13.32
CA GLU A 42 2.03 8.08 -14.43
C GLU A 42 1.99 6.97 -15.49
N ASP A 43 3.15 6.37 -15.76
CA ASP A 43 3.30 5.28 -16.73
C ASP A 43 3.22 3.93 -16.02
N THR A 44 2.04 3.32 -16.04
CA THR A 44 1.77 2.03 -15.39
C THR A 44 2.67 0.90 -15.88
N SER A 45 3.24 0.99 -17.07
CA SER A 45 4.22 0.00 -17.58
C SER A 45 5.54 0.01 -16.80
N LYS A 46 5.86 1.14 -16.15
CA LYS A 46 7.05 1.32 -15.30
C LYS A 46 6.77 1.07 -13.82
N SER A 47 5.52 0.76 -13.45
CA SER A 47 5.15 0.48 -12.07
C SER A 47 5.78 -0.85 -11.61
N PRO A 48 6.42 -0.90 -10.42
CA PRO A 48 6.89 -2.16 -9.86
C PRO A 48 5.74 -3.02 -9.31
N ILE A 49 4.54 -2.44 -9.17
CA ILE A 49 3.32 -3.12 -8.70
C ILE A 49 2.28 -3.12 -9.81
N PHE A 50 1.74 -4.29 -10.12
CA PHE A 50 0.65 -4.46 -11.06
C PHE A 50 -0.65 -4.76 -10.31
N TYR A 51 -1.67 -3.93 -10.50
CA TYR A 51 -3.01 -4.20 -10.00
C TYR A 51 -3.80 -4.95 -11.06
N ALA A 52 -4.57 -5.97 -10.66
CA ALA A 52 -5.54 -6.58 -11.56
C ALA A 52 -6.64 -5.57 -11.88
N SER A 53 -7.00 -5.44 -13.16
CA SER A 53 -8.22 -4.71 -13.51
C SER A 53 -9.42 -5.45 -12.94
N PRO A 54 -10.35 -4.77 -12.25
CA PRO A 54 -11.60 -5.38 -11.85
C PRO A 54 -12.33 -5.87 -13.10
N GLU A 55 -12.98 -7.04 -13.02
CA GLU A 55 -13.84 -7.49 -14.12
C GLU A 55 -14.93 -6.45 -14.36
N PRO A 56 -15.15 -6.03 -15.62
CA PRO A 56 -16.22 -5.11 -15.93
C PRO A 56 -17.54 -5.75 -15.53
N ILE A 57 -18.34 -5.04 -14.73
CA ILE A 57 -19.69 -5.47 -14.39
C ILE A 57 -20.50 -5.39 -15.69
N VAL A 58 -20.79 -6.54 -16.30
CA VAL A 58 -21.66 -6.62 -17.46
C VAL A 58 -23.08 -6.38 -16.96
N THR A 59 -23.59 -5.15 -17.11
CA THR A 59 -25.01 -4.87 -16.90
C THR A 59 -25.75 -5.31 -18.15
N GLU A 60 -26.43 -6.47 -18.08
CA GLU A 60 -27.45 -6.82 -19.08
C GLU A 60 -28.62 -5.82 -18.95
N ASN A 61 -28.95 -5.14 -20.05
CA ASN A 61 -30.10 -4.24 -20.19
C ASN A 61 -31.37 -5.03 -20.50
#